data_AF-A0A1G6KQG6-F1
#
_entry.id   AF-A0A1G6KQG6-F1
#
_cell.length_a   1.000
_cell.length_b   1.000
_cell.length_c   1.000
_cell.angle_alpha   90.00
_cell.angle_beta   90.00
_cell.angle_gamma   90.00
#
_symmetry.space_group_name_H-M   'P 1'
#
loop_
_entity.id
_entity.type
_entity.pdbx_description
1 polymer ?
#
loop_
_entity_poly.entity_id
_entity_poly.type
_entity_poly.pdbx_seq_one_letter_code
_entity_poly.pdbx_strand_id
1 'polypeptide(L)'
;MKKAKQYTGMFLAAAGIAAAVSCSGIKNTALRAQLEKSNCNQQNVYTYTVADMPRPIHEIIIDTALLSKFSFKSLNMAHAIGVLDDLGRYADAQKKYRMQPSAESRLHLLELSQKIANRINISSLEVSAVSSEMDCEEERASQIANYLSGKQDALESKLTVGAIVVGATGAISTGALLNSGNSGDYIGVGTGVAEATLGLLILLNKSGTEFHHKRNALKEIWKGQATSSIFPPSVWYYLNYKNPAQQGAGSLRELLIEKWISFGQVAHNPSKKQLKKTQLYFGNGGKYSAGQLNNRADMYDQLESNINLMKQDLKGLFTELEQLHY
;
A
#
# COMPACT_ATOMS: atom_id res chain seq x y z
N MET A 1 -67.31 -4.02 -24.49
CA MET A 1 -65.96 -4.62 -24.56
C MET A 1 -64.86 -3.57 -24.36
N LYS A 2 -64.58 -3.11 -23.13
CA LYS A 2 -63.44 -2.20 -22.85
C LYS A 2 -62.81 -2.33 -21.46
N LYS A 3 -63.35 -3.19 -20.58
CA LYS A 3 -62.81 -3.43 -19.22
C LYS A 3 -61.86 -4.64 -19.08
N ALA A 4 -61.73 -5.47 -20.11
CA ALA A 4 -60.93 -6.71 -20.04
C ALA A 4 -59.45 -6.55 -20.42
N LYS A 5 -59.01 -5.40 -20.94
CA LYS A 5 -57.61 -5.15 -21.35
C LYS A 5 -56.75 -4.44 -20.29
N GLN A 6 -57.35 -4.03 -19.16
CA GLN A 6 -56.66 -3.21 -18.16
C GLN A 6 -56.00 -4.05 -17.05
N TYR A 7 -56.41 -5.31 -16.87
CA TYR A 7 -55.87 -6.20 -15.82
C TYR A 7 -54.71 -7.09 -16.29
N THR A 8 -54.54 -7.29 -17.60
CA THR A 8 -53.45 -8.13 -18.15
C THR A 8 -52.12 -7.39 -18.26
N GLY A 9 -52.14 -6.04 -18.33
CA GLY A 9 -50.92 -5.22 -18.34
C GLY A 9 -50.28 -5.04 -16.95
N MET A 10 -51.05 -5.20 -15.87
CA MET A 10 -50.57 -4.96 -14.51
C MET A 10 -49.84 -6.18 -13.92
N PHE A 11 -50.13 -7.39 -14.39
CA PHE A 11 -49.45 -8.62 -13.96
C PHE A 11 -48.08 -8.83 -14.64
N LEU A 12 -47.87 -8.31 -15.85
CA LEU A 12 -46.57 -8.39 -16.54
C LEU A 12 -45.55 -7.37 -16.00
N ALA A 13 -46.00 -6.25 -15.41
CA ALA A 13 -45.11 -5.27 -14.76
C ALA A 13 -44.58 -5.75 -13.39
N ALA A 14 -45.32 -6.61 -12.69
CA ALA A 14 -44.91 -7.14 -11.38
C ALA A 14 -43.90 -8.31 -11.49
N ALA A 15 -43.93 -9.08 -12.57
CA ALA A 15 -43.02 -10.21 -12.79
C ALA A 15 -41.60 -9.79 -13.22
N GLY A 16 -41.44 -8.59 -13.79
CA GLY A 16 -40.13 -8.06 -14.22
C GLY A 16 -39.27 -7.47 -13.08
N ILE A 17 -39.85 -7.20 -11.91
CA ILE A 17 -39.16 -6.54 -10.79
C ILE A 17 -38.53 -7.56 -9.82
N ALA A 18 -39.00 -8.81 -9.81
CA ALA A 18 -38.51 -9.85 -8.90
C ALA A 18 -37.16 -10.47 -9.29
N ALA A 19 -36.67 -10.28 -10.53
CA ALA A 19 -35.44 -10.90 -11.01
C ALA A 19 -34.14 -10.09 -10.73
N ALA A 20 -34.23 -8.86 -10.23
CA ALA A 20 -33.05 -7.98 -10.07
C ALA A 20 -32.43 -7.97 -8.66
N VAL A 21 -33.01 -8.68 -7.68
CA VAL A 21 -32.63 -8.53 -6.26
C VAL A 21 -31.52 -9.51 -5.84
N SER A 22 -31.18 -10.52 -6.65
CA SER A 22 -30.26 -11.58 -6.22
C SER A 22 -28.77 -11.29 -6.40
N CYS A 23 -28.38 -10.26 -7.16
CA CYS A 23 -26.96 -9.93 -7.40
C CYS A 23 -26.40 -8.85 -6.45
N SER A 24 -27.24 -8.18 -5.65
CA SER A 24 -26.79 -7.15 -4.71
C SER A 24 -26.24 -7.74 -3.40
N GLY A 25 -26.71 -8.92 -2.98
CA GLY A 25 -26.28 -9.59 -1.74
C GLY A 25 -24.83 -10.10 -1.77
N ILE A 26 -24.37 -10.60 -2.92
CA ILE A 26 -23.01 -11.14 -3.08
C ILE A 26 -21.96 -10.01 -3.03
N LYS A 27 -22.22 -8.89 -3.73
CA LYS A 27 -21.33 -7.69 -3.72
C LYS A 27 -21.13 -7.12 -2.32
N ASN A 28 -22.18 -7.16 -1.49
CA ASN A 28 -22.13 -6.58 -0.15
C ASN A 28 -21.34 -7.47 0.84
N THR A 29 -21.30 -8.79 0.61
CA THR A 29 -20.61 -9.73 1.49
C THR A 29 -19.10 -9.72 1.27
N ALA A 30 -18.64 -9.72 0.01
CA ALA A 30 -17.21 -9.63 -0.31
C ALA A 30 -16.59 -8.31 0.17
N LEU A 31 -17.30 -7.19 -0.05
CA LEU A 31 -16.88 -5.88 0.47
C LEU A 31 -16.78 -5.87 1.99
N ARG A 32 -17.79 -6.39 2.70
CA ARG A 32 -17.76 -6.48 4.17
C ARG A 32 -16.57 -7.28 4.69
N ALA A 33 -16.22 -8.38 4.03
CA ALA A 33 -15.05 -9.17 4.39
C ALA A 33 -13.76 -8.34 4.27
N GLN A 34 -13.58 -7.62 3.16
CA GLN A 34 -12.44 -6.72 2.95
C GLN A 34 -12.41 -5.53 3.92
N LEU A 35 -13.54 -5.04 4.43
CA LEU A 35 -13.58 -3.95 5.41
C LEU A 35 -13.14 -4.40 6.81
N GLU A 36 -13.54 -5.60 7.23
CA GLU A 36 -13.35 -6.12 8.59
C GLU A 36 -12.01 -6.84 8.80
N LYS A 37 -11.58 -7.66 7.84
CA LYS A 37 -10.38 -8.51 7.96
C LYS A 37 -9.52 -8.42 6.70
N SER A 38 -8.21 -8.34 6.92
CA SER A 38 -7.24 -8.58 5.86
C SER A 38 -6.96 -10.08 5.74
N ASN A 39 -6.85 -10.55 4.50
CA ASN A 39 -6.35 -11.89 4.15
C ASN A 39 -4.98 -11.79 3.43
N CYS A 40 -4.31 -10.64 3.50
CA CYS A 40 -3.05 -10.37 2.81
C CYS A 40 -1.85 -11.05 3.47
N ASN A 41 -1.94 -11.33 4.77
CA ASN A 41 -0.99 -12.21 5.44
C ASN A 41 -1.58 -13.60 5.60
N GLN A 42 -0.93 -14.60 5.01
CA GLN A 42 -1.39 -15.99 5.14
C GLN A 42 -0.63 -16.78 6.21
N GLN A 43 0.67 -16.50 6.45
CA GLN A 43 1.49 -17.29 7.40
C GLN A 43 2.72 -16.55 8.00
N ASN A 44 2.92 -15.25 7.73
CA ASN A 44 4.12 -14.53 8.17
C ASN A 44 3.93 -13.94 9.57
N VAL A 45 4.42 -14.63 10.59
CA VAL A 45 4.60 -14.07 11.94
C VAL A 45 6.07 -14.16 12.30
N TYR A 46 6.74 -13.01 12.36
CA TYR A 46 8.14 -12.95 12.75
C TYR A 46 8.22 -12.70 14.26
N THR A 47 8.95 -13.57 14.95
CA THR A 47 9.26 -13.42 16.37
C THR A 47 10.77 -13.49 16.51
N TYR A 48 11.38 -12.34 16.79
CA TYR A 48 12.81 -12.20 17.02
C TYR A 48 13.06 -11.06 18.00
N THR A 49 14.21 -11.10 18.65
CA THR A 49 14.66 -10.12 19.63
C THR A 49 15.68 -9.17 19.02
N VAL A 50 16.03 -8.12 19.76
CA VAL A 50 17.11 -7.21 19.36
C VAL A 50 18.45 -7.94 19.21
N ALA A 51 18.67 -9.02 19.96
CA ALA A 51 19.88 -9.82 19.88
C ALA A 51 20.00 -10.60 18.56
N ASP A 52 18.87 -10.89 17.90
CA ASP A 52 18.82 -11.60 16.62
C ASP A 52 19.02 -10.65 15.42
N MET A 53 18.98 -9.33 15.65
CA MET A 53 19.17 -8.33 14.60
C MET A 53 20.65 -8.19 14.22
N PRO A 54 20.97 -8.10 12.92
CA PRO A 54 22.31 -7.72 12.51
C PRO A 54 22.67 -6.34 13.07
N ARG A 55 23.84 -6.23 13.71
CA ARG A 55 24.41 -4.93 14.09
C ARG A 55 24.76 -4.14 12.83
N PRO A 56 24.77 -2.80 12.83
CA PRO A 56 25.20 -2.02 11.68
C PRO A 56 26.57 -2.48 11.18
N ILE A 57 26.71 -2.75 9.88
CA ILE A 57 27.94 -3.36 9.34
C ILE A 57 29.19 -2.50 9.58
N HIS A 58 29.04 -1.17 9.71
CA HIS A 58 30.15 -0.26 10.00
C HIS A 58 30.65 -0.35 11.45
N GLU A 59 29.92 -1.04 12.34
CA GLU A 59 30.32 -1.29 13.73
C GLU A 59 31.04 -2.63 13.91
N ILE A 60 31.18 -3.42 12.84
CA ILE A 60 31.87 -4.72 12.88
C ILE A 60 33.16 -4.69 12.06
N ILE A 61 34.09 -5.55 12.43
CA ILE A 61 35.36 -5.72 11.70
C ILE A 61 35.08 -6.67 10.54
N ILE A 62 35.32 -6.20 9.32
CA ILE A 62 35.24 -7.01 8.10
C ILE A 62 36.66 -7.38 7.67
N ASP A 63 36.86 -8.62 7.25
CA ASP A 63 38.11 -9.06 6.66
C ASP A 63 38.48 -8.18 5.44
N THR A 64 39.73 -7.69 5.42
CA THR A 64 40.26 -6.88 4.31
C THR A 64 40.27 -7.67 2.99
N ALA A 65 40.40 -9.00 3.05
CA ALA A 65 40.28 -9.86 1.89
C ALA A 65 38.89 -9.76 1.25
N LEU A 66 37.82 -9.65 2.06
CA LEU A 66 36.46 -9.47 1.56
C LEU A 66 36.23 -8.07 0.99
N LEU A 67 36.77 -7.04 1.65
CA LEU A 67 36.70 -5.65 1.16
C LEU A 67 37.35 -5.45 -0.22
N SER A 68 38.33 -6.28 -0.57
CA SER A 68 38.97 -6.23 -1.91
C SER A 68 38.18 -6.95 -3.00
N LYS A 69 37.21 -7.80 -2.63
CA LYS A 69 36.49 -8.70 -3.55
C LYS A 69 35.01 -8.33 -3.73
N PHE A 70 34.41 -7.74 -2.71
CA PHE A 70 32.99 -7.40 -2.71
C PHE A 70 32.79 -5.91 -2.50
N SER A 71 31.75 -5.37 -3.14
CA SER A 71 31.33 -4.01 -2.87
C SER A 71 30.77 -3.89 -1.44
N PHE A 72 30.85 -2.68 -0.88
CA PHE A 72 30.25 -2.42 0.43
C PHE A 72 28.75 -2.78 0.47
N LYS A 73 28.03 -2.56 -0.64
CA LYS A 73 26.60 -2.89 -0.75
C LYS A 73 26.36 -4.39 -0.64
N SER A 74 27.17 -5.20 -1.34
CA SER A 74 27.11 -6.66 -1.27
C SER A 74 27.51 -7.19 0.10
N LEU A 75 28.53 -6.61 0.74
CA LEU A 75 28.91 -6.98 2.11
C LEU A 75 27.82 -6.64 3.12
N ASN A 76 27.21 -5.45 3.02
CA ASN A 76 26.08 -5.07 3.87
C ASN A 76 24.87 -5.99 3.66
N MET A 77 24.62 -6.41 2.41
CA MET A 77 23.56 -7.35 2.10
C MET A 77 23.87 -8.75 2.66
N ALA A 78 25.10 -9.23 2.48
CA ALA A 78 25.56 -10.51 3.04
C ALA A 78 25.43 -10.54 4.56
N HIS A 79 25.74 -9.41 5.22
CA HIS A 79 25.54 -9.23 6.66
C HIS A 79 24.07 -9.23 7.04
N ALA A 80 23.22 -8.51 6.31
CA ALA A 80 21.77 -8.45 6.54
C ALA A 80 21.11 -9.84 6.49
N ILE A 81 21.58 -10.70 5.58
CA ILE A 81 21.04 -12.06 5.41
C ILE A 81 21.80 -13.12 6.23
N GLY A 82 22.85 -12.75 6.96
CA GLY A 82 23.60 -13.65 7.84
C GLY A 82 24.55 -14.62 7.13
N VAL A 83 25.16 -14.21 6.01
CA VAL A 83 26.16 -15.02 5.27
C VAL A 83 27.54 -14.37 5.18
N LEU A 84 27.78 -13.27 5.91
CA LEU A 84 29.08 -12.57 5.87
C LEU A 84 30.24 -13.50 6.26
N ASP A 85 30.08 -14.32 7.30
CA ASP A 85 31.09 -15.29 7.72
C ASP A 85 31.30 -16.41 6.70
N ASP A 86 30.22 -16.86 6.04
CA ASP A 86 30.31 -17.86 4.98
C ASP A 86 31.05 -17.31 3.74
N LEU A 87 30.91 -16.00 3.43
CA LEU A 87 31.73 -15.36 2.41
C LEU A 87 33.22 -15.36 2.76
N GLY A 88 33.57 -15.09 4.02
CA GLY A 88 34.95 -15.18 4.50
C GLY A 88 35.52 -16.58 4.29
N ARG A 89 34.79 -17.59 4.75
CA ARG A 89 35.15 -19.00 4.57
C ARG A 89 35.27 -19.40 3.09
N TYR A 90 34.39 -18.87 2.24
CA TYR A 90 34.46 -19.09 0.80
C TYR A 90 35.73 -18.47 0.18
N ALA A 91 36.07 -17.25 0.57
CA ALA A 91 37.28 -16.57 0.10
C ALA A 91 38.57 -17.33 0.52
N ASP A 92 38.60 -17.87 1.73
CA ASP A 92 39.71 -18.70 2.23
C ASP A 92 39.79 -20.06 1.51
N ALA A 93 38.65 -20.75 1.36
CA ALA A 93 38.57 -22.01 0.63
C ALA A 93 39.03 -21.86 -0.82
N GLN A 94 38.65 -20.76 -1.47
CA GLN A 94 39.11 -20.42 -2.81
C GLN A 94 40.63 -20.23 -2.87
N LYS A 95 41.20 -19.47 -1.93
CA LYS A 95 42.66 -19.28 -1.86
C LYS A 95 43.38 -20.62 -1.68
N LYS A 96 42.87 -21.48 -0.81
CA LYS A 96 43.41 -22.84 -0.59
C LYS A 96 43.32 -23.69 -1.85
N TYR A 97 42.18 -23.70 -2.54
CA TYR A 97 42.00 -24.42 -3.79
C TYR A 97 42.99 -23.96 -4.87
N ARG A 98 43.23 -22.65 -5.02
CA ARG A 98 44.20 -22.10 -5.98
C ARG A 98 45.64 -22.55 -5.68
N MET A 99 46.01 -22.69 -4.41
CA MET A 99 47.35 -23.13 -4.01
C MET A 99 47.53 -24.65 -4.09
N GLN A 100 46.50 -25.43 -3.74
CA GLN A 100 46.58 -26.88 -3.69
C GLN A 100 45.25 -27.52 -4.16
N PRO A 101 45.03 -27.63 -5.49
CA PRO A 101 43.81 -28.17 -6.04
C PRO A 101 43.62 -29.65 -5.66
N SER A 102 42.47 -29.99 -5.10
CA SER A 102 42.04 -31.36 -4.81
C SER A 102 40.53 -31.50 -4.95
N ALA A 103 40.04 -32.72 -5.16
CA ALA A 103 38.61 -33.00 -5.22
C ALA A 103 37.88 -32.55 -3.94
N GLU A 104 38.50 -32.78 -2.78
CA GLU A 104 37.96 -32.37 -1.47
C GLU A 104 37.86 -30.84 -1.36
N SER A 105 38.93 -30.11 -1.70
CA SER A 105 38.91 -28.64 -1.67
C SER A 105 37.91 -28.02 -2.67
N ARG A 106 37.70 -28.66 -3.83
CA ARG A 106 36.67 -28.26 -4.79
C ARG A 106 35.27 -28.50 -4.26
N LEU A 107 35.03 -29.67 -3.64
CA LEU A 107 33.74 -29.99 -3.04
C LEU A 107 33.39 -28.99 -1.93
N HIS A 108 34.33 -28.69 -1.04
CA HIS A 108 34.12 -27.71 0.03
C HIS A 108 33.78 -26.30 -0.50
N LEU A 109 34.44 -25.88 -1.59
CA LEU A 109 34.14 -24.61 -2.24
C LEU A 109 32.70 -24.58 -2.80
N LEU A 110 32.27 -25.67 -3.45
CA LEU A 110 30.92 -25.81 -3.99
C LEU A 110 29.86 -25.85 -2.88
N GLU A 111 30.13 -26.50 -1.75
CA GLU A 111 29.24 -26.52 -0.60
C GLU A 111 29.01 -25.11 -0.02
N LEU A 112 30.07 -24.32 0.14
CA LEU A 112 29.98 -22.94 0.61
C LEU A 112 29.21 -22.07 -0.39
N SER A 113 29.54 -22.16 -1.68
CA SER A 113 28.82 -21.46 -2.75
C SER A 113 27.32 -21.77 -2.73
N GLN A 114 26.96 -23.06 -2.66
CA GLN A 114 25.58 -23.51 -2.60
C GLN A 114 24.87 -23.01 -1.35
N LYS A 115 25.55 -23.01 -0.19
CA LYS A 115 24.99 -22.50 1.07
C LYS A 115 24.67 -21.01 0.97
N ILE A 116 25.60 -20.21 0.44
CA ILE A 116 25.42 -18.76 0.25
C ILE A 116 24.30 -18.50 -0.75
N ALA A 117 24.31 -19.17 -1.91
CA ALA A 117 23.29 -19.03 -2.95
C ALA A 117 21.89 -19.41 -2.42
N ASN A 118 21.78 -20.50 -1.65
CA ASN A 118 20.51 -20.91 -1.03
C ASN A 118 19.99 -19.83 -0.07
N ARG A 119 20.88 -19.22 0.73
CA ARG A 119 20.47 -18.17 1.66
C ARG A 119 20.07 -16.87 0.96
N ILE A 120 20.74 -16.52 -0.15
CA ILE A 120 20.31 -15.41 -1.03
C ILE A 120 18.91 -15.69 -1.59
N ASN A 121 18.65 -16.92 -2.07
CA ASN A 121 17.35 -17.31 -2.61
C ASN A 121 16.24 -17.26 -1.54
N ILE A 122 16.48 -17.80 -0.34
CA ILE A 122 15.53 -17.70 0.78
C ILE A 122 15.23 -16.24 1.10
N SER A 123 16.25 -15.38 1.15
CA SER A 123 16.06 -13.95 1.42
C SER A 123 15.25 -13.27 0.31
N SER A 124 15.44 -13.66 -0.96
CA SER A 124 14.64 -13.16 -2.09
C SER A 124 13.16 -13.57 -1.98
N LEU A 125 12.89 -14.78 -1.48
CA LEU A 125 11.53 -15.25 -1.19
C LEU A 125 10.90 -14.48 -0.02
N GLU A 126 11.66 -14.21 1.05
CA GLU A 126 11.23 -13.36 2.17
C GLU A 126 10.85 -11.96 1.69
N VAL A 127 11.70 -11.33 0.86
CA VAL A 127 11.40 -10.02 0.26
C VAL A 127 10.14 -10.09 -0.59
N SER A 128 9.99 -11.12 -1.43
CA SER A 128 8.79 -11.30 -2.26
C SER A 128 7.53 -11.46 -1.43
N ALA A 129 7.57 -12.27 -0.37
CA ALA A 129 6.43 -12.51 0.51
C ALA A 129 5.99 -11.21 1.22
N VAL A 130 6.95 -10.40 1.69
CA VAL A 130 6.66 -9.11 2.30
C VAL A 130 6.10 -8.13 1.27
N SER A 131 6.72 -8.00 0.10
CA SER A 131 6.22 -7.12 -0.97
C SER A 131 4.80 -7.49 -1.40
N SER A 132 4.52 -8.78 -1.61
CA SER A 132 3.17 -9.24 -1.94
C SER A 132 2.14 -8.97 -0.83
N GLU A 133 2.55 -8.98 0.45
CA GLU A 133 1.68 -8.54 1.53
C GLU A 133 1.38 -7.03 1.43
N MET A 134 2.36 -6.20 1.07
CA MET A 134 2.18 -4.75 0.92
C MET A 134 1.29 -4.42 -0.29
N ASP A 135 1.54 -5.04 -1.44
CA ASP A 135 0.74 -4.94 -2.67
C ASP A 135 -0.72 -5.36 -2.42
N CYS A 136 -0.95 -6.45 -1.68
CA CYS A 136 -2.30 -6.84 -1.31
C CYS A 136 -3.01 -5.81 -0.41
N GLU A 137 -2.32 -5.21 0.57
CA GLU A 137 -2.92 -4.16 1.41
C GLU A 137 -3.15 -2.85 0.64
N GLU A 138 -2.28 -2.54 -0.31
CA GLU A 138 -2.42 -1.44 -1.26
C GLU A 138 -3.68 -1.61 -2.10
N GLU A 139 -3.81 -2.74 -2.79
CA GLU A 139 -4.96 -3.05 -3.63
C GLU A 139 -6.27 -3.15 -2.83
N ARG A 140 -6.21 -3.71 -1.61
CA ARG A 140 -7.36 -3.73 -0.70
C ARG A 140 -7.83 -2.31 -0.36
N ALA A 141 -6.91 -1.38 -0.10
CA ALA A 141 -7.27 0.01 0.16
C ALA A 141 -7.76 0.70 -1.12
N SER A 142 -7.10 0.48 -2.26
CA SER A 142 -7.43 1.07 -3.57
C SER A 142 -8.84 0.66 -4.04
N GLN A 143 -9.20 -0.63 -3.94
CA GLN A 143 -10.50 -1.14 -4.39
C GLN A 143 -11.64 -0.53 -3.58
N ILE A 144 -11.47 -0.40 -2.27
CA ILE A 144 -12.49 0.18 -1.40
C ILE A 144 -12.58 1.69 -1.65
N ALA A 145 -11.45 2.37 -1.87
CA ALA A 145 -11.45 3.77 -2.27
C ALA A 145 -12.21 3.98 -3.58
N ASN A 146 -11.91 3.18 -4.61
CA ASN A 146 -12.56 3.22 -5.92
C ASN A 146 -14.06 2.93 -5.82
N TYR A 147 -14.46 1.99 -4.95
CA TYR A 147 -15.88 1.73 -4.67
C TYR A 147 -16.59 2.93 -4.04
N LEU A 148 -15.95 3.59 -3.07
CA LEU A 148 -16.49 4.79 -2.41
C LEU A 148 -16.56 5.98 -3.37
N SER A 149 -15.51 6.22 -4.15
CA SER A 149 -15.48 7.26 -5.19
C SER A 149 -16.58 7.03 -6.20
N GLY A 150 -16.71 5.82 -6.75
CA GLY A 150 -17.77 5.52 -7.72
C GLY A 150 -19.19 5.74 -7.17
N LYS A 151 -19.41 5.52 -5.87
CA LYS A 151 -20.68 5.89 -5.21
C LYS A 151 -20.87 7.40 -5.10
N GLN A 152 -19.81 8.12 -4.76
CA GLN A 152 -19.85 9.59 -4.66
C GLN A 152 -20.13 10.19 -6.03
N ASP A 153 -19.39 9.77 -7.05
CA ASP A 153 -19.50 10.26 -8.43
C ASP A 153 -20.90 9.99 -9.01
N ALA A 154 -21.48 8.81 -8.73
CA ALA A 154 -22.84 8.49 -9.17
C ALA A 154 -23.91 9.37 -8.51
N LEU A 155 -23.73 9.71 -7.23
CA LEU A 155 -24.66 10.62 -6.54
C LEU A 155 -24.47 12.06 -7.02
N GLU A 156 -23.23 12.52 -7.15
CA GLU A 156 -22.88 13.83 -7.67
C GLU A 156 -23.43 14.03 -9.08
N SER A 157 -23.25 13.05 -9.98
CA SER A 157 -23.80 13.08 -11.33
C SER A 157 -25.33 13.24 -11.33
N LYS A 158 -26.05 12.50 -10.48
CA LYS A 158 -27.52 12.63 -10.36
C LYS A 158 -27.94 13.99 -9.83
N LEU A 159 -27.24 14.52 -8.83
CA LEU A 159 -27.54 15.84 -8.26
C LEU A 159 -27.25 16.96 -9.26
N THR A 160 -26.15 16.87 -10.01
CA THR A 160 -25.79 17.82 -11.07
C THR A 160 -26.82 17.82 -12.20
N VAL A 161 -27.24 16.64 -12.67
CA VAL A 161 -28.33 16.53 -13.66
C VAL A 161 -29.63 17.13 -13.11
N GLY A 162 -29.96 16.86 -11.85
CA GLY A 162 -31.11 17.47 -11.19
C GLY A 162 -31.04 19.00 -11.14
N ALA A 163 -29.86 19.55 -10.80
CA ALA A 163 -29.64 20.99 -10.75
C ALA A 163 -29.80 21.65 -12.13
N ILE A 164 -29.25 21.02 -13.18
CA ILE A 164 -29.41 21.49 -14.57
C ILE A 164 -30.88 21.51 -14.99
N VAL A 165 -31.64 20.45 -14.68
CA VAL A 165 -33.07 20.36 -15.02
C VAL A 165 -33.88 21.43 -14.27
N VAL A 166 -33.62 21.60 -12.96
CA VAL A 166 -34.29 22.62 -12.14
C VAL A 166 -33.97 24.03 -12.65
N GLY A 167 -32.70 24.34 -12.92
CA GLY A 167 -32.28 25.64 -13.45
C GLY A 167 -32.90 25.93 -14.82
N ALA A 168 -32.88 24.96 -15.73
CA ALA A 168 -33.47 25.11 -17.07
C ALA A 168 -34.98 25.33 -17.03
N THR A 169 -35.72 24.53 -16.25
CA THR A 169 -37.17 24.68 -16.10
C THR A 169 -37.55 25.98 -15.40
N GLY A 170 -36.77 26.42 -14.40
CA GLY A 170 -36.92 27.71 -13.73
C GLY A 170 -36.73 28.90 -14.67
N ALA A 171 -35.68 28.88 -15.49
CA ALA A 171 -35.40 29.95 -16.46
C ALA A 171 -36.52 30.08 -17.50
N ILE A 172 -36.99 28.96 -18.06
CA ILE A 172 -38.10 28.94 -19.03
C ILE A 172 -39.39 29.45 -18.38
N SER A 173 -39.72 28.97 -17.18
CA SER A 173 -40.98 29.33 -16.50
C SER A 173 -41.00 30.79 -16.08
N THR A 174 -39.89 31.30 -15.54
CA THR A 174 -39.74 32.72 -15.17
C THR A 174 -39.87 33.61 -16.40
N GLY A 175 -39.19 33.26 -17.51
CA GLY A 175 -39.28 33.97 -18.78
C GLY A 175 -40.68 33.99 -19.38
N ALA A 176 -41.41 32.87 -19.34
CA ALA A 176 -42.79 32.78 -19.83
C ALA A 176 -43.80 33.58 -18.99
N LEU A 177 -43.49 33.82 -17.71
CA LEU A 177 -44.37 34.45 -16.74
C LEU A 177 -44.02 35.93 -16.45
N LEU A 178 -43.07 36.52 -17.18
CA LEU A 178 -42.63 37.91 -17.01
C LEU A 178 -43.76 38.95 -17.05
N ASN A 179 -44.87 38.67 -17.75
CA ASN A 179 -46.02 39.56 -17.87
C ASN A 179 -47.19 39.21 -16.92
N SER A 180 -47.02 38.25 -16.01
CA SER A 180 -48.11 37.69 -15.17
C SER A 180 -48.08 38.11 -13.70
N GLY A 181 -47.51 39.29 -13.39
CA GLY A 181 -47.39 39.81 -12.04
C GLY A 181 -46.36 39.06 -11.19
N ASN A 182 -46.50 39.07 -9.85
CA ASN A 182 -45.50 38.53 -8.91
C ASN A 182 -45.22 37.01 -9.05
N SER A 183 -46.01 36.27 -9.84
CA SER A 183 -45.87 34.81 -10.02
C SER A 183 -44.54 34.40 -10.64
N GLY A 184 -43.98 35.22 -11.54
CA GLY A 184 -42.64 35.00 -12.11
C GLY A 184 -41.53 35.12 -11.07
N ASP A 185 -41.62 36.09 -10.17
CA ASP A 185 -40.66 36.31 -9.09
C ASP A 185 -40.64 35.16 -8.08
N TYR A 186 -41.82 34.63 -7.69
CA TYR A 186 -41.89 33.49 -6.77
C TYR A 186 -41.29 32.20 -7.36
N ILE A 187 -41.51 31.94 -8.65
CA ILE A 187 -40.97 30.75 -9.33
C ILE A 187 -39.45 30.88 -9.50
N GLY A 188 -38.95 32.05 -9.93
CA GLY A 188 -37.52 32.30 -10.08
C GLY A 188 -36.76 32.11 -8.76
N VAL A 189 -37.25 32.70 -7.66
CA VAL A 189 -36.66 32.55 -6.32
C VAL A 189 -36.71 31.09 -5.86
N GLY A 190 -37.84 30.39 -6.05
CA GLY A 190 -37.99 28.98 -5.67
C GLY A 190 -36.99 28.06 -6.40
N THR A 191 -36.81 28.26 -7.70
CA THR A 191 -35.86 27.47 -8.49
C THR A 191 -34.40 27.77 -8.13
N GLY A 192 -34.05 29.04 -7.85
CA GLY A 192 -32.70 29.39 -7.40
C GLY A 192 -32.34 28.77 -6.05
N VAL A 193 -33.29 28.72 -5.10
CA VAL A 193 -33.09 28.06 -3.80
C VAL A 193 -32.91 26.54 -3.97
N ALA A 194 -33.71 25.91 -4.84
CA ALA A 194 -33.59 24.48 -5.12
C ALA A 194 -32.24 24.13 -5.75
N GLU A 195 -31.78 24.92 -6.72
CA GLU A 195 -30.47 24.74 -7.36
C GLU A 195 -29.32 24.90 -6.36
N ALA A 196 -29.36 25.95 -5.53
CA ALA A 196 -28.37 26.17 -4.47
C ALA A 196 -28.33 24.99 -3.46
N THR A 197 -29.50 24.42 -3.15
CA THR A 197 -29.59 23.25 -2.27
C THR A 197 -28.94 22.01 -2.90
N LEU A 198 -29.19 21.75 -4.18
CA LEU A 198 -28.55 20.64 -4.90
C LEU A 198 -27.03 20.83 -5.00
N GLY A 199 -26.57 22.05 -5.28
CA GLY A 199 -25.14 22.40 -5.26
C GLY A 199 -24.50 22.16 -3.89
N LEU A 200 -25.19 22.52 -2.81
CA LEU A 200 -24.72 22.24 -1.45
C LEU A 200 -24.67 20.73 -1.15
N LEU A 201 -25.67 19.95 -1.59
CA LEU A 201 -25.67 18.49 -1.42
C LEU A 201 -24.49 17.82 -2.14
N ILE A 202 -24.10 18.33 -3.31
CA ILE A 202 -22.88 17.88 -4.01
C ILE A 202 -21.65 18.13 -3.14
N LEU A 203 -21.47 19.34 -2.60
CA LEU A 203 -20.32 19.69 -1.76
C LEU A 203 -20.25 18.90 -0.44
N LEU A 204 -21.41 18.53 0.10
CA LEU A 204 -21.51 17.77 1.36
C LEU A 204 -21.46 16.24 1.15
N ASN A 205 -21.39 15.76 -0.09
CA ASN A 205 -21.33 14.34 -0.42
C ASN A 205 -19.98 13.70 -0.03
N LYS A 206 -19.83 13.40 1.27
CA LYS A 206 -18.66 12.73 1.82
C LYS A 206 -19.03 11.31 2.21
N SER A 207 -18.76 10.37 1.31
CA SER A 207 -18.89 8.95 1.63
C SER A 207 -17.67 8.50 2.45
N GLY A 208 -17.91 7.63 3.40
CA GLY A 208 -16.84 7.02 4.18
C GLY A 208 -17.30 5.70 4.77
N THR A 209 -16.34 4.82 5.04
CA THR A 209 -16.56 3.47 5.55
C THR A 209 -15.65 3.19 6.72
N GLU A 210 -16.07 2.28 7.60
CA GLU A 210 -15.18 1.72 8.61
C GLU A 210 -14.21 0.77 7.91
N PHE A 211 -12.90 0.94 8.13
CA PHE A 211 -11.85 0.12 7.54
C PHE A 211 -10.83 -0.27 8.61
N HIS A 212 -10.65 -1.57 8.83
CA HIS A 212 -9.80 -2.11 9.89
C HIS A 212 -8.48 -2.67 9.36
N HIS A 213 -7.39 -2.40 10.07
CA HIS A 213 -6.02 -2.80 9.70
C HIS A 213 -5.15 -3.07 10.94
N LYS A 214 -5.53 -4.07 11.74
CA LYS A 214 -4.77 -4.40 12.97
C LYS A 214 -3.31 -4.75 12.71
N ARG A 215 -3.03 -5.47 11.61
CA ARG A 215 -1.69 -5.70 11.08
C ARG A 215 -1.34 -4.56 10.14
N ASN A 216 -0.47 -3.66 10.59
CA ASN A 216 -0.26 -2.37 9.95
C ASN A 216 1.23 -2.12 9.71
N ALA A 217 1.71 -2.42 8.50
CA ALA A 217 3.12 -2.24 8.14
C ALA A 217 3.53 -0.76 8.19
N LEU A 218 2.63 0.16 7.79
CA LEU A 218 2.88 1.59 7.86
C LEU A 218 3.13 2.07 9.30
N LYS A 219 2.47 1.45 10.29
CA LYS A 219 2.71 1.74 11.71
C LYS A 219 4.11 1.32 12.15
N GLU A 220 4.59 0.16 11.71
CA GLU A 220 5.93 -0.33 12.03
C GLU A 220 6.99 0.64 11.48
N ILE A 221 6.86 1.03 10.21
CA ILE A 221 7.71 2.03 9.54
C ILE A 221 7.70 3.36 10.30
N TRP A 222 6.51 3.88 10.62
CA TRP A 222 6.36 5.15 11.32
C TRP A 222 6.96 5.13 12.72
N LYS A 223 6.76 4.05 13.48
CA LYS A 223 7.24 3.95 14.87
C LYS A 223 8.73 3.65 14.98
N GLY A 224 9.31 2.92 14.02
CA GLY A 224 10.73 2.57 14.04
C GLY A 224 11.15 1.81 15.31
N GLN A 225 10.38 0.80 15.71
CA GLN A 225 10.72 -0.03 16.87
C GLN A 225 12.02 -0.83 16.62
N ALA A 226 12.68 -1.29 17.69
CA ALA A 226 13.93 -2.03 17.58
C ALA A 226 13.78 -3.37 16.82
N THR A 227 12.59 -3.98 16.87
CA THR A 227 12.22 -5.16 16.09
C THR A 227 10.87 -4.93 15.42
N SER A 228 10.55 -5.75 14.43
CA SER A 228 9.25 -5.75 13.77
C SER A 228 8.55 -7.10 13.85
N SER A 229 7.23 -7.08 14.03
CA SER A 229 6.36 -8.26 13.92
C SER A 229 5.86 -8.52 12.50
N ILE A 230 6.13 -7.59 11.57
CA ILE A 230 5.69 -7.64 10.17
C ILE A 230 6.86 -7.92 9.23
N PHE A 231 8.03 -7.36 9.50
CA PHE A 231 9.21 -7.54 8.65
C PHE A 231 10.19 -8.54 9.25
N PRO A 232 10.78 -9.46 8.44
CA PRO A 232 11.87 -10.31 8.88
C PRO A 232 13.12 -9.48 9.23
N PRO A 233 14.05 -10.02 10.04
CA PRO A 233 15.25 -9.30 10.47
C PRO A 233 16.07 -8.70 9.32
N SER A 234 16.20 -9.44 8.21
CA SER A 234 16.94 -9.04 7.01
C SER A 234 16.35 -7.78 6.36
N VAL A 235 15.04 -7.77 6.14
CA VAL A 235 14.29 -6.63 5.59
C VAL A 235 14.23 -5.47 6.59
N TRP A 236 14.03 -5.76 7.88
CA TRP A 236 13.98 -4.71 8.90
C TRP A 236 15.34 -4.01 9.06
N TYR A 237 16.43 -4.77 9.04
CA TYR A 237 17.79 -4.21 8.99
C TYR A 237 17.97 -3.37 7.73
N TYR A 238 17.60 -3.88 6.56
CA TYR A 238 17.72 -3.16 5.28
C TYR A 238 17.03 -1.80 5.30
N LEU A 239 15.81 -1.74 5.83
CA LEU A 239 15.03 -0.50 5.93
C LEU A 239 15.62 0.51 6.93
N ASN A 240 16.22 0.04 8.02
CA ASN A 240 16.71 0.89 9.11
C ASN A 240 18.21 1.19 9.04
N TYR A 241 18.97 0.47 8.23
CA TYR A 241 20.39 0.67 8.12
C TYR A 241 20.70 2.08 7.58
N LYS A 242 21.60 2.77 8.28
CA LYS A 242 22.12 4.08 7.90
C LYS A 242 23.61 3.97 7.65
N ASN A 243 24.03 4.34 6.44
CA ASN A 243 25.45 4.37 6.09
C ASN A 243 26.09 5.68 6.57
N PRO A 244 27.00 5.65 7.57
CA PRO A 244 27.64 6.88 8.07
C PRO A 244 28.52 7.57 7.01
N ALA A 245 28.99 6.84 6.00
CA ALA A 245 29.78 7.41 4.91
C ALA A 245 28.94 8.31 3.97
N GLN A 246 27.62 8.18 3.99
CA GLN A 246 26.71 9.02 3.20
C GLN A 246 26.15 10.13 4.10
N GLN A 247 26.95 11.18 4.29
CA GLN A 247 26.55 12.33 5.11
C GLN A 247 25.22 12.92 4.63
N GLY A 248 24.29 13.12 5.56
CA GLY A 248 22.97 13.67 5.28
C GLY A 248 21.93 12.68 4.73
N ALA A 249 22.31 11.45 4.38
CA ALA A 249 21.36 10.42 3.96
C ALA A 249 20.75 9.72 5.19
N GLY A 250 19.42 9.79 5.33
CA GLY A 250 18.68 8.95 6.28
C GLY A 250 18.71 7.47 5.86
N SER A 251 18.26 6.60 6.76
CA SER A 251 17.87 5.22 6.41
C SER A 251 16.73 5.21 5.39
N LEU A 252 16.52 4.10 4.67
CA LEU A 252 15.40 3.99 3.73
C LEU A 252 14.04 4.26 4.39
N ARG A 253 13.88 3.82 5.65
CA ARG A 253 12.70 4.10 6.47
C ARG A 253 12.50 5.61 6.70
N GLU A 254 13.56 6.32 7.05
CA GLU A 254 13.52 7.77 7.28
C GLU A 254 13.22 8.52 5.98
N LEU A 255 13.89 8.15 4.87
CA LEU A 255 13.64 8.72 3.54
C LEU A 255 12.20 8.48 3.06
N LEU A 256 11.63 7.31 3.36
CA LEU A 256 10.24 7.00 3.05
C LEU A 256 9.26 7.86 3.86
N ILE A 257 9.55 8.08 5.15
CA ILE A 257 8.75 8.98 5.99
C ILE A 257 8.85 10.43 5.50
N GLU A 258 10.04 10.91 5.17
CA GLU A 258 10.27 12.23 4.58
C GLU A 258 9.52 12.39 3.25
N LYS A 259 9.49 11.34 2.44
CA LYS A 259 8.72 11.29 1.18
C LYS A 259 7.22 11.45 1.46
N TRP A 260 6.65 10.69 2.40
CA TRP A 260 5.24 10.82 2.78
C TRP A 260 4.88 12.20 3.29
N ILE A 261 5.79 12.82 4.04
CA ILE A 261 5.62 14.19 4.50
C ILE A 261 5.66 15.18 3.33
N SER A 262 6.63 15.04 2.44
CA SER A 262 6.84 15.93 1.29
C SER A 262 5.68 15.90 0.30
N PHE A 263 5.05 14.74 0.09
CA PHE A 263 3.84 14.60 -0.73
C PHE A 263 2.56 15.02 0.00
N GLY A 264 2.64 15.50 1.25
CA GLY A 264 1.48 15.89 2.04
C GLY A 264 0.58 14.73 2.47
N GLN A 265 1.06 13.49 2.32
CA GLN A 265 0.36 12.28 2.71
C GLN A 265 0.26 12.17 4.23
N VAL A 266 1.28 12.69 4.93
CA VAL A 266 1.35 12.83 6.38
C VAL A 266 1.80 14.24 6.74
N ALA A 267 1.36 14.78 7.88
CA ALA A 267 1.78 16.11 8.33
C ALA A 267 3.12 16.05 9.09
N HIS A 268 4.08 16.92 8.73
CA HIS A 268 5.37 17.10 9.41
C HIS A 268 5.22 17.56 10.88
N ASN A 269 4.22 18.40 11.15
CA ASN A 269 3.88 18.91 12.49
C ASN A 269 2.35 18.98 12.63
N PRO A 270 1.70 17.86 12.96
CA PRO A 270 0.25 17.81 12.96
C PRO A 270 -0.33 18.64 14.11
N SER A 271 -1.22 19.59 13.79
CA SER A 271 -2.19 20.12 14.76
C SER A 271 -2.98 18.98 15.43
N LYS A 272 -3.66 19.24 16.56
CA LYS A 272 -4.52 18.22 17.23
C LYS A 272 -5.50 17.50 16.27
N LYS A 273 -6.01 18.21 15.25
CA LYS A 273 -6.90 17.66 14.22
C LYS A 273 -6.13 16.79 13.20
N GLN A 274 -4.91 17.17 12.83
CA GLN A 274 -4.05 16.37 11.96
C GLN A 274 -3.47 15.15 12.69
N LEU A 275 -3.26 15.22 14.01
CA LEU A 275 -2.81 14.07 14.81
C LEU A 275 -3.80 12.91 14.70
N LYS A 276 -5.11 13.21 14.75
CA LYS A 276 -6.16 12.20 14.53
C LYS A 276 -6.11 11.61 13.11
N LYS A 277 -5.77 12.42 12.09
CA LYS A 277 -5.61 11.93 10.70
C LYS A 277 -4.36 11.05 10.55
N THR A 278 -3.24 11.44 11.15
CA THR A 278 -2.01 10.65 11.14
C THR A 278 -2.19 9.34 11.92
N GLN A 279 -2.88 9.39 13.07
CA GLN A 279 -3.26 8.20 13.85
C GLN A 279 -4.20 7.27 13.09
N LEU A 280 -5.03 7.77 12.17
CA LEU A 280 -5.88 6.93 11.34
C LEU A 280 -5.03 5.94 10.54
N TYR A 281 -3.94 6.41 9.91
CA TYR A 281 -3.05 5.58 9.08
C TYR A 281 -2.19 4.61 9.89
N PHE A 282 -1.76 4.99 11.09
CA PHE A 282 -0.82 4.21 11.92
C PHE A 282 -1.49 3.49 13.10
N GLY A 283 -2.82 3.56 13.19
CA GLY A 283 -3.65 2.90 14.20
C GLY A 283 -4.06 1.48 13.80
N ASN A 284 -5.22 1.05 14.28
CA ASN A 284 -5.80 -0.27 13.98
C ASN A 284 -6.98 -0.20 12.98
N GLY A 285 -7.32 1.00 12.51
CA GLY A 285 -8.48 1.26 11.67
C GLY A 285 -9.26 2.49 12.10
N GLY A 286 -10.36 2.76 11.40
CA GLY A 286 -11.28 3.83 11.71
C GLY A 286 -12.21 4.11 10.52
N LYS A 287 -12.93 5.23 10.60
CA LYS A 287 -13.72 5.73 9.47
C LYS A 287 -12.82 6.45 8.46
N TYR A 288 -12.77 5.90 7.25
CA TYR A 288 -12.01 6.45 6.12
C TYR A 288 -12.92 7.05 5.05
N SER A 289 -12.49 8.13 4.41
CA SER A 289 -12.99 8.55 3.09
C SER A 289 -12.22 7.87 1.96
N ALA A 290 -12.75 7.94 0.73
CA ALA A 290 -12.07 7.43 -0.46
C ALA A 290 -10.65 8.01 -0.62
N GLY A 291 -10.48 9.33 -0.53
CA GLY A 291 -9.16 9.97 -0.62
C GLY A 291 -8.18 9.54 0.48
N GLN A 292 -8.66 9.21 1.68
CA GLN A 292 -7.79 8.71 2.75
C GLN A 292 -7.35 7.25 2.50
N LEU A 293 -8.19 6.44 1.86
CA LEU A 293 -7.82 5.09 1.45
C LEU A 293 -6.85 5.10 0.27
N ASN A 294 -7.06 5.97 -0.73
CA ASN A 294 -6.08 6.19 -1.80
C ASN A 294 -4.72 6.60 -1.23
N ASN A 295 -4.70 7.57 -0.31
CA ASN A 295 -3.46 7.98 0.34
C ASN A 295 -2.79 6.83 1.11
N ARG A 296 -3.57 5.91 1.71
CA ARG A 296 -3.04 4.72 2.35
C ARG A 296 -2.44 3.74 1.32
N ALA A 297 -3.12 3.53 0.21
CA ALA A 297 -2.65 2.72 -0.92
C ALA A 297 -1.31 3.26 -1.44
N ASP A 298 -1.23 4.57 -1.73
CA ASP A 298 -0.01 5.22 -2.20
C ASP A 298 1.17 5.05 -1.21
N MET A 299 0.92 5.08 0.10
CA MET A 299 1.97 4.84 1.09
C MET A 299 2.45 3.38 1.10
N TYR A 300 1.56 2.41 0.84
CA TYR A 300 1.93 1.01 0.70
C TYR A 300 2.71 0.73 -0.58
N ASP A 301 2.27 1.26 -1.73
CA ASP A 301 2.99 1.17 -3.01
C ASP A 301 4.44 1.68 -2.87
N GLN A 302 4.62 2.83 -2.22
CA GLN A 302 5.95 3.37 -1.98
C GLN A 302 6.82 2.48 -1.06
N LEU A 303 6.22 1.86 -0.05
CA LEU A 303 6.92 0.93 0.84
C LEU A 303 7.30 -0.36 0.10
N GLU A 304 6.37 -0.92 -0.65
CA GLU A 304 6.51 -2.12 -1.47
C GLU A 304 7.64 -1.96 -2.51
N SER A 305 7.63 -0.84 -3.24
CA SER A 305 8.69 -0.45 -4.15
C SER A 305 10.07 -0.42 -3.49
N ASN A 306 10.20 0.18 -2.29
CA ASN A 306 11.49 0.24 -1.58
C ASN A 306 11.96 -1.13 -1.09
N ILE A 307 11.06 -2.00 -0.65
CA ILE A 307 11.39 -3.37 -0.23
C ILE A 307 11.84 -4.20 -1.45
N ASN A 308 11.18 -4.04 -2.59
CA ASN A 308 11.56 -4.74 -3.83
C ASN A 308 12.98 -4.37 -4.33
N LEU A 309 13.49 -3.17 -4.03
CA LEU A 309 14.87 -2.79 -4.37
C LEU A 309 15.92 -3.69 -3.69
N MET A 310 15.59 -4.29 -2.54
CA MET A 310 16.47 -5.25 -1.87
C MET A 310 16.85 -6.44 -2.78
N LYS A 311 15.99 -6.84 -3.71
CA LYS A 311 16.30 -7.89 -4.71
C LYS A 311 17.42 -7.49 -5.66
N GLN A 312 17.56 -6.20 -5.98
CA GLN A 312 18.66 -5.72 -6.81
C GLN A 312 20.00 -5.87 -6.06
N ASP A 313 19.99 -5.67 -4.75
CA ASP A 313 21.18 -5.78 -3.90
C ASP A 313 21.56 -7.24 -3.66
N LEU A 314 20.56 -8.12 -3.49
CA LEU A 314 20.77 -9.58 -3.47
C LEU A 314 21.36 -10.09 -4.79
N LYS A 315 20.86 -9.59 -5.93
CA LYS A 315 21.43 -9.89 -7.25
C LYS A 315 22.87 -9.41 -7.36
N GLY A 316 23.17 -8.21 -6.88
CA GLY A 316 24.54 -7.67 -6.85
C GLY A 316 25.50 -8.58 -6.09
N LEU A 317 25.13 -8.96 -4.87
CA LEU A 317 25.89 -9.92 -4.05
C LEU A 317 26.10 -11.26 -4.78
N PHE A 318 25.05 -11.82 -5.35
CA PHE A 318 25.15 -13.09 -6.09
C PHE A 318 26.09 -12.97 -7.31
N THR A 319 26.07 -11.83 -7.99
CA THR A 319 26.90 -11.60 -9.19
C THR A 319 28.37 -11.48 -8.81
N GLU A 320 28.70 -10.77 -7.74
CA GLU A 320 30.06 -10.68 -7.20
C GLU A 320 30.58 -12.04 -6.70
N LEU A 321 29.72 -12.87 -6.09
CA LEU A 321 30.06 -14.24 -5.71
C LEU A 321 30.42 -15.10 -6.93
N GLU A 322 29.61 -15.03 -8.01
CA GLU A 322 29.86 -15.79 -9.24
C GLU A 322 31.15 -15.37 -9.95
N GLN A 323 31.50 -14.07 -9.91
CA GLN A 323 32.76 -13.57 -10.47
C GLN A 323 33.99 -14.15 -9.78
N LEU A 324 33.86 -14.64 -8.55
CA LEU A 324 34.94 -15.32 -7.85
C LEU A 324 35.11 -16.78 -8.33
N HIS A 325 34.08 -17.41 -8.91
CA HIS A 325 34.24 -18.77 -9.46
C HIS A 325 35.11 -18.80 -10.73
N TYR A 326 35.22 -17.67 -11.43
CA TYR A 326 36.06 -17.46 -12.62
C TYR A 326 37.41 -16.82 -12.25
#